data_AF-A0AAV5TP11-F1
#
_entry.id   AF-A0AAV5TP11-F1
#
_cell.length_a   1.000
_cell.length_b   1.000
_cell.length_c   1.000
_cell.angle_alpha   90.00
_cell.angle_beta   90.00
_cell.angle_gamma   90.00
#
_symmetry.space_group_name_H-M   'P 1'
#
loop_
_entity.id
_entity.type
_entity.pdbx_description
1 polymer ?
#
loop_
_entity_poly.entity_id
_entity_poly.type
_entity_poly.pdbx_seq_one_letter_code
_entity_poly.pdbx_strand_id
1 'polypeptide(L)'
;MGVKSENAAVLTPEERRERRRAKILASSDHRLARILSGPDGGERRMAPAMEGGEFRASSIADSTSDEKGREQAPVLNVEDISQMPSLVEMGVKFEPPRLFTFVRTARCKVVSVIALLFFILSTLDVISSVLLPWSILFVSYSIVEKKQCISPYPNHGYIVNGLMWVGFSENVVVNLGHLLEGMSSYMADTATLLFIFLVASATRDAILLLTS
;
A
#
# COMPACT_ATOMS: atom_id res chain seq x y z
N MET A 1 56.71 -17.32 11.44
CA MET A 1 56.86 -16.21 10.46
C MET A 1 55.52 -15.51 10.35
N GLY A 2 55.35 -14.40 11.06
CA GLY A 2 54.12 -13.61 11.06
C GLY A 2 54.16 -12.55 9.96
N VAL A 3 53.18 -12.58 9.06
CA VAL A 3 52.94 -11.49 8.11
C VAL A 3 51.94 -10.54 8.73
N LYS A 4 52.38 -9.28 8.83
CA LYS A 4 51.71 -8.17 9.49
C LYS A 4 50.40 -7.80 8.80
N SER A 5 49.44 -7.44 9.64
CA SER A 5 48.26 -6.65 9.33
C SER A 5 48.67 -5.31 8.70
N GLU A 6 48.20 -5.03 7.49
CA GLU A 6 48.28 -3.70 6.87
C GLU A 6 46.90 -3.27 6.34
N ASN A 7 46.39 -2.20 6.95
CA ASN A 7 45.48 -1.19 6.39
C ASN A 7 44.13 -1.67 5.83
N ALA A 8 43.18 -1.91 6.73
CA ALA A 8 41.74 -1.80 6.42
C ALA A 8 41.36 -0.33 6.23
N ALA A 9 41.76 0.27 5.10
CA ALA A 9 41.22 1.56 4.68
C ALA A 9 39.69 1.44 4.62
N VAL A 10 39.00 2.36 5.29
CA VAL A 10 37.53 2.43 5.31
C VAL A 10 37.07 2.77 3.89
N LEU A 11 36.82 1.73 3.08
CA LEU A 11 36.32 1.86 1.72
C LEU A 11 35.02 2.66 1.74
N THR A 12 34.93 3.63 0.84
CA THR A 12 33.70 4.40 0.63
C THR A 12 32.56 3.46 0.20
N PRO A 13 31.28 3.83 0.43
CA PRO A 13 30.14 3.02 0.03
C PRO A 13 30.13 2.66 -1.47
N GLU A 14 30.68 3.54 -2.31
CA GLU A 14 30.78 3.38 -3.76
C GLU A 14 31.84 2.34 -4.14
N GLU A 15 33.04 2.43 -3.57
CA GLU A 15 34.10 1.43 -3.78
C GLU A 15 33.69 0.04 -3.28
N ARG A 16 32.89 -0.04 -2.21
CA ARG A 16 32.31 -1.32 -1.76
C ARG A 16 31.31 -1.88 -2.77
N ARG A 17 30.49 -1.04 -3.41
CA ARG A 17 29.56 -1.47 -4.46
C ARG A 17 30.32 -1.96 -5.68
N GLU A 18 31.37 -1.27 -6.09
CA GLU A 18 32.21 -1.68 -7.23
C GLU A 18 32.98 -2.96 -6.96
N ARG A 19 33.60 -3.11 -5.78
CA ARG A 19 34.25 -4.37 -5.39
C ARG A 19 33.27 -5.54 -5.33
N ARG A 20 32.04 -5.31 -4.86
CA ARG A 20 30.98 -6.33 -4.89
C ARG A 20 30.60 -6.70 -6.32
N ARG A 21 30.41 -5.71 -7.21
CA ARG A 21 30.11 -5.94 -8.64
C ARG A 21 31.24 -6.73 -9.32
N ALA A 22 32.49 -6.31 -9.15
CA ALA A 22 33.65 -6.99 -9.72
C ALA A 22 33.78 -8.44 -9.22
N LYS A 23 33.54 -8.68 -7.91
CA LYS A 23 33.58 -10.04 -7.34
C LYS A 23 32.43 -10.93 -7.84
N ILE A 24 31.27 -10.36 -8.12
CA ILE A 24 30.12 -11.08 -8.67
C ILE A 24 30.37 -11.48 -10.13
N LEU A 25 30.88 -10.55 -10.94
CA LEU A 25 31.13 -10.76 -12.37
C LEU A 25 32.33 -11.66 -12.66
N ALA A 26 33.42 -11.56 -11.90
CA ALA A 26 34.66 -12.29 -12.20
C ALA A 26 34.57 -13.82 -12.05
N SER A 27 33.54 -14.35 -11.40
CA SER A 27 33.38 -15.79 -11.13
C SER A 27 31.93 -16.24 -11.10
N SER A 28 31.04 -15.55 -11.81
CA SER A 28 29.60 -15.85 -11.81
C SER A 28 29.34 -17.30 -12.19
N ASP A 29 29.95 -17.78 -13.26
CA ASP A 29 29.58 -19.06 -13.88
C ASP A 29 30.12 -20.24 -13.09
N HIS A 30 31.35 -20.12 -12.57
CA HIS A 30 31.92 -21.12 -11.66
C HIS A 30 31.14 -21.18 -10.34
N ARG A 31 30.69 -20.05 -9.82
CA ARG A 31 29.90 -20.01 -8.57
C ARG A 31 28.51 -20.60 -8.78
N LEU A 32 27.86 -20.27 -9.89
CA LEU A 32 26.57 -20.86 -10.26
C LEU A 32 26.70 -22.37 -10.47
N ALA A 33 27.72 -22.83 -11.19
CA ALA A 33 27.99 -24.25 -11.37
C ALA A 33 28.17 -24.97 -10.02
N ARG A 34 28.86 -24.36 -9.05
CA ARG A 34 29.07 -24.92 -7.70
C ARG A 34 27.80 -24.94 -6.85
N ILE A 35 26.95 -23.92 -6.97
CA ILE A 35 25.68 -23.84 -6.24
C ILE A 35 24.67 -24.84 -6.81
N LEU A 36 24.70 -25.03 -8.13
CA LEU A 36 23.81 -25.92 -8.85
C LEU A 36 24.36 -27.35 -8.92
N SER A 37 25.60 -27.63 -8.53
CA SER A 37 26.09 -29.01 -8.40
C SER A 37 25.70 -29.60 -7.06
N GLY A 38 25.15 -30.81 -7.06
CA GLY A 38 24.92 -31.61 -5.85
C GLY A 38 26.23 -32.02 -5.15
N PRO A 39 26.15 -32.55 -3.92
CA PRO A 39 27.32 -32.88 -3.08
C PRO A 39 28.32 -33.85 -3.75
N ASP A 40 27.86 -34.72 -4.65
CA ASP A 40 28.70 -35.68 -5.38
C ASP A 40 29.05 -35.24 -6.81
N GLY A 41 28.70 -34.01 -7.21
CA GLY A 41 29.07 -33.42 -8.51
C GLY A 41 28.38 -34.01 -9.76
N GLY A 42 27.68 -35.14 -9.64
CA GLY A 42 26.99 -35.81 -10.74
C GLY A 42 25.62 -35.24 -11.11
N GLU A 43 24.94 -34.57 -10.18
CA GLU A 43 23.59 -34.04 -10.39
C GLU A 43 23.60 -32.50 -10.41
N ARG A 44 23.10 -31.92 -11.50
CA ARG A 44 22.89 -30.47 -11.61
C ARG A 44 21.50 -30.14 -11.08
N ARG A 45 21.42 -29.63 -9.85
CA ARG A 45 20.23 -29.05 -9.25
C ARG A 45 19.75 -27.90 -10.11
N MET A 46 18.48 -27.94 -10.50
CA MET A 46 17.81 -26.79 -11.09
C MET A 46 17.82 -25.65 -10.06
N ALA A 47 18.02 -24.41 -10.53
CA ALA A 47 17.92 -23.26 -9.64
C ALA A 47 16.52 -23.28 -8.98
N PRO A 48 16.40 -22.93 -7.68
CA PRO A 48 15.10 -22.78 -7.07
C PRO A 48 14.28 -21.82 -7.92
N ALA A 49 13.16 -22.28 -8.47
CA ALA A 49 12.26 -21.42 -9.20
C ALA A 49 11.83 -20.29 -8.25
N MET A 50 11.92 -19.04 -8.71
CA MET A 50 11.16 -18.00 -8.04
C MET A 50 9.70 -18.42 -8.15
N GLU A 51 9.11 -18.64 -6.99
CA GLU A 51 7.71 -18.98 -6.74
C GLU A 51 6.80 -18.24 -7.75
N GLY A 52 6.22 -19.01 -8.69
CA GLY A 52 5.51 -18.47 -9.85
C GLY A 52 5.43 -19.37 -11.09
N GLY A 53 5.96 -20.59 -11.06
CA GLY A 53 5.78 -21.55 -12.15
C GLY A 53 5.68 -22.98 -11.62
N GLU A 54 4.50 -23.58 -11.70
CA GLU A 54 4.32 -24.99 -11.39
C GLU A 54 5.08 -25.84 -12.42
N PHE A 55 5.94 -26.74 -11.92
CA PHE A 55 6.61 -27.72 -12.75
C PHE A 55 5.59 -28.74 -13.23
N ARG A 56 5.42 -28.87 -14.56
CA ARG A 56 5.07 -30.17 -15.12
C ARG A 56 6.26 -31.11 -14.91
N ALA A 57 6.21 -31.90 -13.84
CA ALA A 57 6.75 -33.25 -13.88
C ALA A 57 5.80 -34.09 -14.74
N SER A 58 5.86 -33.93 -16.06
CA SER A 58 5.35 -34.96 -16.96
C SER A 58 6.55 -35.80 -17.37
N SER A 59 6.52 -37.07 -16.96
CA SER A 59 7.19 -38.16 -17.65
C SER A 59 7.34 -37.85 -19.14
N ILE A 60 8.55 -38.10 -19.66
CA ILE A 60 8.84 -38.20 -21.08
C ILE A 60 7.65 -38.88 -21.77
N ALA A 61 6.84 -38.09 -22.47
CA ALA A 61 5.81 -38.54 -23.38
C ALA A 61 6.16 -37.91 -24.72
N ASP A 62 6.34 -38.78 -25.70
CA ASP A 62 6.87 -38.51 -27.03
C ASP A 62 6.36 -37.20 -27.62
N SER A 63 7.32 -36.42 -28.12
CA SER A 63 7.08 -35.38 -29.11
C SER A 63 6.41 -36.00 -30.33
N THR A 64 5.10 -35.85 -30.45
CA THR A 64 4.43 -35.93 -31.75
C THR A 64 4.67 -34.59 -32.46
N SER A 65 5.64 -34.61 -33.36
CA SER A 65 5.94 -33.52 -34.27
C SER A 65 4.83 -33.40 -35.31
N ASP A 66 4.05 -32.33 -35.26
CA ASP A 66 3.26 -31.91 -36.42
C ASP A 66 4.15 -31.10 -37.37
N GLU A 67 4.18 -31.53 -38.64
CA GLU A 67 4.87 -30.86 -39.74
C GLU A 67 4.23 -29.49 -40.03
N LYS A 68 4.61 -28.47 -39.26
CA LYS A 68 4.67 -27.05 -39.63
C LYS A 68 5.03 -26.26 -38.38
N GLY A 69 6.30 -25.89 -38.25
CA GLY A 69 6.86 -25.15 -37.11
C GLY A 69 6.22 -23.79 -36.84
N ARG A 70 5.05 -23.81 -36.21
CA ARG A 70 4.44 -22.67 -35.52
C ARG A 70 4.03 -23.14 -34.12
N GLU A 71 4.83 -22.74 -33.14
CA GLU A 71 4.43 -22.80 -31.74
C GLU A 71 3.24 -21.86 -31.55
N GLN A 72 2.02 -22.43 -31.45
CA GLN A 72 0.88 -21.69 -30.95
C GLN A 72 0.99 -21.59 -29.44
N ALA A 73 1.05 -20.37 -28.91
CA ALA A 73 0.91 -20.13 -27.49
C ALA A 73 -0.45 -20.66 -27.02
N PRO A 74 -0.52 -21.46 -25.94
CA PRO A 74 -1.78 -21.99 -25.45
C PRO A 74 -2.68 -20.82 -25.02
N VAL A 75 -3.92 -20.83 -25.51
CA VAL A 75 -4.97 -19.89 -25.12
C VAL A 75 -5.31 -20.15 -23.65
N LEU A 76 -4.93 -19.22 -22.77
CA LEU A 76 -5.27 -19.22 -21.35
C LEU A 76 -6.76 -18.89 -21.19
N ASN A 77 -7.57 -19.87 -20.76
CA ASN A 77 -8.91 -19.62 -20.27
C ASN A 77 -8.82 -18.81 -18.97
N VAL A 78 -9.47 -17.64 -18.94
CA VAL A 78 -9.40 -16.61 -17.88
C VAL A 78 -10.22 -16.99 -16.63
N GLU A 79 -10.59 -18.26 -16.48
CA GLU A 79 -11.47 -18.73 -15.40
C GLU A 79 -10.72 -19.19 -14.14
N ASP A 80 -9.39 -19.37 -14.21
CA ASP A 80 -8.51 -19.76 -13.10
C ASP A 80 -7.55 -18.63 -12.67
N ILE A 81 -8.08 -17.43 -12.42
CA ILE A 81 -7.32 -16.44 -11.64
C ILE A 81 -7.37 -16.91 -10.18
N SER A 82 -6.37 -17.71 -9.79
CA SER A 82 -6.11 -18.04 -8.39
C SER A 82 -6.18 -16.77 -7.56
N GLN A 83 -7.17 -16.72 -6.66
CA GLN A 83 -7.31 -15.64 -5.69
C GLN A 83 -5.98 -15.49 -4.95
N MET A 84 -5.35 -14.32 -5.10
CA MET A 84 -4.15 -14.01 -4.32
C MET A 84 -4.48 -14.21 -2.83
N PRO A 85 -3.64 -14.95 -2.08
CA PRO A 85 -3.86 -15.17 -0.67
C PRO A 85 -3.89 -13.82 0.03
N SER A 86 -4.90 -13.63 0.89
CA SER A 86 -5.10 -12.36 1.56
C SER A 86 -3.90 -12.06 2.46
N LEU A 87 -3.57 -10.78 2.68
CA LEU A 87 -2.47 -10.35 3.58
C LEU A 87 -2.57 -10.96 5.00
N VAL A 88 -3.74 -11.44 5.39
CA VAL A 88 -4.02 -12.15 6.63
C VAL A 88 -3.42 -13.58 6.62
N GLU A 89 -3.43 -14.27 5.48
CA GLU A 89 -2.86 -15.61 5.31
C GLU A 89 -1.33 -15.59 5.28
N MET A 90 -0.72 -14.48 4.85
CA MET A 90 0.74 -14.28 4.89
C MET A 90 1.29 -13.96 6.28
N GLY A 91 0.47 -14.01 7.34
CA GLY A 91 0.92 -13.78 8.73
C GLY A 91 1.32 -12.33 9.04
N VAL A 92 1.03 -11.39 8.13
CA VAL A 92 1.24 -9.96 8.36
C VAL A 92 0.09 -9.46 9.23
N LYS A 93 0.26 -9.53 10.55
CA LYS A 93 -0.66 -8.90 11.51
C LYS A 93 -0.62 -7.39 11.31
N PHE A 94 -1.53 -6.87 10.50
CA PHE A 94 -1.84 -5.44 10.48
C PHE A 94 -2.53 -5.10 11.81
N GLU A 95 -1.75 -4.64 12.80
CA GLU A 95 -2.30 -4.10 14.04
C GLU A 95 -2.40 -2.56 13.86
N PRO A 96 -3.59 -2.02 13.53
CA PRO A 96 -3.74 -0.58 13.46
C PRO A 96 -3.53 0.04 14.85
N PRO A 97 -2.92 1.23 14.96
CA PRO A 97 -2.68 1.88 16.24
C PRO A 97 -3.99 2.07 17.02
N ARG A 98 -4.04 1.52 18.24
CA ARG A 98 -5.26 1.32 19.05
C ARG A 98 -6.05 2.59 19.37
N LEU A 99 -5.43 3.77 19.30
CA LEU A 99 -6.10 5.05 19.56
C LEU A 99 -6.90 5.55 18.35
N PHE A 100 -6.46 5.24 17.13
CA PHE A 100 -7.08 5.73 15.90
C PHE A 100 -8.17 4.80 15.35
N THR A 101 -8.20 3.54 15.76
CA THR A 101 -9.34 2.65 15.47
C THR A 101 -10.61 3.15 16.16
N PHE A 102 -10.50 3.66 17.40
CA PHE A 102 -11.63 4.29 18.06
C PHE A 102 -12.13 5.50 17.28
N VAL A 103 -11.22 6.36 16.81
CA VAL A 103 -11.59 7.55 16.03
C VAL A 103 -12.19 7.17 14.68
N ARG A 104 -11.71 6.11 14.00
CA ARG A 104 -12.34 5.62 12.75
C ARG A 104 -13.73 5.02 13.00
N THR A 105 -13.87 4.18 14.02
CA THR A 105 -15.14 3.50 14.36
C THR A 105 -16.17 4.49 14.93
N ALA A 106 -15.70 5.51 15.65
CA ALA A 106 -16.52 6.56 16.23
C ALA A 106 -16.45 7.88 15.44
N ARG A 107 -15.98 7.87 14.18
CA ARG A 107 -15.71 9.09 13.39
C ARG A 107 -16.94 9.98 13.32
N CYS A 108 -18.06 9.37 12.96
CA CYS A 108 -19.36 10.06 12.93
C CYS A 108 -19.70 10.69 14.29
N LYS A 109 -19.50 9.97 15.41
CA LYS A 109 -19.78 10.50 16.76
C LYS A 109 -18.89 11.68 17.11
N VAL A 110 -17.59 11.58 16.81
CA VAL A 110 -16.62 12.66 17.09
C VAL A 110 -16.93 13.89 16.25
N VAL A 111 -17.16 13.72 14.95
CA VAL A 111 -17.55 14.81 14.05
C VAL A 111 -18.86 15.45 14.50
N SER A 112 -19.83 14.66 14.95
CA SER A 112 -21.07 15.20 15.52
C SER A 112 -20.85 16.09 16.74
N VAL A 113 -19.99 15.69 17.66
CA VAL A 113 -19.66 16.49 18.85
C VAL A 113 -18.95 17.78 18.45
N ILE A 114 -18.01 17.71 17.49
CA ILE A 114 -17.32 18.89 16.97
C ILE A 114 -18.30 19.84 16.28
N ALA A 115 -19.25 19.31 15.50
CA ALA A 115 -20.29 20.10 14.84
C ALA A 115 -21.19 20.83 15.84
N LEU A 116 -21.61 20.16 16.92
CA LEU A 116 -22.35 20.78 18.01
C LEU A 116 -21.55 21.87 18.71
N LEU A 117 -20.25 21.64 18.95
CA LEU A 117 -19.38 22.63 19.57
C LEU A 117 -19.22 23.87 18.68
N PHE A 118 -19.05 23.69 17.37
CA PHE A 118 -19.03 24.80 16.42
C PHE A 118 -20.36 25.53 16.31
N PHE A 119 -21.48 24.81 16.39
CA PHE A 119 -22.79 25.43 16.48
C PHE A 119 -22.88 26.34 17.71
N ILE A 120 -22.52 25.85 18.90
CA ILE A 120 -22.53 26.64 20.14
C ILE A 120 -21.62 27.88 20.00
N LEU A 121 -20.38 27.70 19.53
CA LEU A 121 -19.45 28.82 19.33
C LEU A 121 -19.93 29.84 18.31
N SER A 122 -20.63 29.39 17.26
CA SER A 122 -21.27 30.27 16.28
C SER A 122 -22.46 31.02 16.90
N THR A 123 -23.27 30.38 17.74
CA THR A 123 -24.38 31.08 18.44
C THR A 123 -23.91 32.12 19.45
N LEU A 124 -22.70 31.95 19.99
CA LEU A 124 -22.04 32.92 20.88
C LEU A 124 -21.28 34.02 20.12
N ASP A 125 -21.36 34.05 18.79
CA ASP A 125 -20.64 35.01 17.92
C ASP A 125 -19.10 35.00 18.09
N VAL A 126 -18.55 33.93 18.65
CA VAL A 126 -17.10 33.77 18.83
C VAL A 126 -16.41 33.49 17.49
N ILE A 127 -17.11 32.82 16.57
CA ILE A 127 -16.60 32.40 15.27
C ILE A 127 -17.55 32.87 14.18
N SER A 128 -17.04 33.67 13.23
CA SER A 128 -17.79 34.16 12.07
C SER A 128 -17.84 33.17 10.90
N SER A 129 -16.96 32.17 10.88
CA SER A 129 -16.87 31.18 9.79
C SER A 129 -16.55 29.81 10.35
N VAL A 130 -17.52 28.90 10.34
CA VAL A 130 -17.38 27.53 10.85
C VAL A 130 -16.50 26.65 9.94
N LEU A 131 -16.49 26.92 8.63
CA LEU A 131 -15.78 26.10 7.65
C LEU A 131 -14.26 26.23 7.73
N LEU A 132 -13.74 27.40 8.13
CA LEU A 132 -12.31 27.66 8.20
C LEU A 132 -11.62 26.85 9.33
N PRO A 133 -12.04 26.94 10.61
CA PRO A 133 -11.46 26.12 11.68
C PRO A 133 -11.71 24.63 11.44
N TRP A 134 -12.85 24.25 10.86
CA TRP A 134 -13.11 22.88 10.43
C TRP A 134 -12.06 22.38 9.43
N SER A 135 -11.80 23.13 8.37
CA SER A 135 -10.83 22.76 7.34
C SER A 135 -9.41 22.63 7.90
N ILE A 136 -9.02 23.52 8.82
CA ILE A 136 -7.71 23.45 9.51
C ILE A 136 -7.62 22.18 10.38
N LEU A 137 -8.66 21.89 11.17
CA LEU A 137 -8.69 20.67 12.00
C LEU A 137 -8.63 19.41 11.14
N PHE A 138 -9.37 19.37 10.04
CA PHE A 138 -9.34 18.24 9.12
C PHE A 138 -7.96 18.04 8.50
N VAL A 139 -7.37 19.08 7.91
CA VAL A 139 -6.05 18.99 7.26
C VAL A 139 -4.97 18.58 8.27
N SER A 140 -5.00 19.14 9.48
CA SER A 140 -4.06 18.76 10.54
C SER A 140 -4.22 17.30 10.96
N TYR A 141 -5.45 16.81 11.10
CA TYR A 141 -5.73 15.40 11.36
C TYR A 141 -5.22 14.50 10.21
N SER A 142 -5.51 14.83 8.95
CA SER A 142 -5.06 14.05 7.80
C SER A 142 -3.54 13.97 7.67
N ILE A 143 -2.82 15.05 8.00
CA ILE A 143 -1.35 15.04 8.02
C ILE A 143 -0.82 14.10 9.11
N VAL A 144 -1.44 14.10 10.29
CA VAL A 144 -1.07 13.20 11.40
C VAL A 144 -1.35 11.76 11.04
N GLU A 145 -2.52 11.47 10.45
CA GLU A 145 -2.90 10.12 10.01
C GLU A 145 -1.92 9.60 8.94
N LYS A 146 -1.60 10.42 7.92
CA LYS A 146 -0.65 10.05 6.86
C LYS A 146 0.73 9.69 7.41
N LYS A 147 1.22 10.40 8.44
CA LYS A 147 2.52 10.11 9.06
C LYS A 147 2.54 8.79 9.85
N GLN A 148 1.38 8.27 10.22
CA GLN A 148 1.24 7.07 11.04
C GLN A 148 0.79 5.84 10.25
N CYS A 149 0.37 6.01 8.98
CA CYS A 149 0.11 4.90 8.08
C CYS A 149 1.42 4.15 7.78
N ILE A 150 1.46 2.88 8.20
CA ILE A 150 2.58 1.96 7.97
C ILE A 150 2.52 1.38 6.55
N SER A 151 1.33 1.31 5.94
CA SER A 151 1.16 0.81 4.58
C SER A 151 1.40 1.90 3.54
N PRO A 152 2.19 1.64 2.48
CA PRO A 152 2.40 2.57 1.38
C PRO A 152 1.20 2.64 0.42
N TYR A 153 0.17 1.81 0.61
CA TYR A 153 -0.99 1.72 -0.27
C TYR A 153 -2.28 2.21 0.42
N PRO A 154 -3.20 2.83 -0.34
CA PRO A 154 -4.52 3.23 0.15
C PRO A 154 -5.41 2.02 0.44
N ASN A 155 -6.45 2.19 1.27
CA ASN A 155 -7.30 1.08 1.73
C ASN A 155 -8.15 0.45 0.61
N HIS A 156 -8.37 1.16 -0.50
CA HIS A 156 -9.20 0.72 -1.62
C HIS A 156 -8.36 0.51 -2.89
N GLY A 157 -7.84 -0.71 -3.06
CA GLY A 157 -6.95 -1.08 -4.16
C GLY A 157 -7.59 -1.09 -5.56
N TYR A 158 -8.92 -1.03 -5.68
CA TYR A 158 -9.59 -1.08 -6.99
C TYR A 158 -9.21 0.08 -7.92
N ILE A 159 -9.10 1.29 -7.37
CA ILE A 159 -8.70 2.48 -8.13
C ILE A 159 -7.22 2.42 -8.49
N VAL A 160 -6.40 1.89 -7.57
CA VAL A 160 -4.95 1.72 -7.77
C VAL A 160 -4.70 0.73 -8.91
N ASN A 161 -5.38 -0.41 -8.92
CA ASN A 161 -5.26 -1.42 -9.97
C ASN A 161 -5.70 -0.89 -11.33
N GLY A 162 -6.80 -0.13 -11.40
CA GLY A 162 -7.27 0.49 -12.63
C GLY A 162 -6.27 1.50 -13.20
N LEU A 163 -5.71 2.37 -12.34
CA LEU A 163 -4.74 3.38 -12.76
C LEU A 163 -3.37 2.79 -13.14
N MET A 164 -2.95 1.72 -12.47
CA MET A 164 -1.75 0.97 -12.86
C MET A 164 -1.94 0.31 -14.23
N TRP A 165 -3.13 -0.21 -14.53
CA TRP A 165 -3.45 -0.81 -15.82
C TRP A 165 -3.40 0.20 -16.98
N VAL A 166 -3.72 1.47 -16.71
CA VAL A 166 -3.61 2.58 -17.67
C VAL A 166 -2.14 2.99 -17.91
N GLY A 167 -1.19 2.49 -17.11
CA GLY A 167 0.25 2.73 -17.28
C GLY A 167 0.78 3.97 -16.53
N PHE A 168 0.04 4.48 -15.54
CA PHE A 168 0.56 5.53 -14.67
C PHE A 168 1.67 5.01 -13.76
N SER A 169 2.63 5.86 -13.42
CA SER A 169 3.70 5.51 -12.49
C SER A 169 3.15 5.23 -11.09
N GLU A 170 3.69 4.22 -10.42
CA GLU A 170 3.27 3.78 -9.09
C GLU A 170 3.14 4.94 -8.09
N ASN A 171 4.13 5.84 -8.08
CA ASN A 171 4.13 7.03 -7.21
C ASN A 171 2.93 7.97 -7.46
N VAL A 172 2.52 8.13 -8.72
CA VAL A 172 1.37 8.98 -9.07
C VAL A 172 0.09 8.29 -8.62
N VAL A 173 -0.03 6.99 -8.88
CA VAL A 173 -1.21 6.20 -8.52
C VAL A 173 -1.42 6.17 -7.01
N VAL A 174 -0.36 5.93 -6.24
CA VAL A 174 -0.41 5.89 -4.77
C VAL A 174 -0.81 7.25 -4.21
N ASN A 175 -0.18 8.34 -4.67
CA ASN A 175 -0.52 9.69 -4.20
C ASN A 175 -1.95 10.09 -4.56
N LEU A 176 -2.41 9.75 -5.77
CA LEU A 176 -3.77 10.01 -6.21
C LEU A 176 -4.79 9.20 -5.41
N GLY A 177 -4.48 7.94 -5.10
CA GLY A 177 -5.30 7.11 -4.23
C GLY A 177 -5.48 7.70 -2.83
N HIS A 178 -4.38 8.16 -2.20
CA HIS A 178 -4.47 8.84 -0.91
C HIS A 178 -5.22 10.17 -0.98
N LEU A 179 -5.07 10.93 -2.06
CA LEU A 179 -5.81 12.17 -2.27
C LEU A 179 -7.31 11.90 -2.38
N LEU A 180 -7.72 10.92 -3.17
CA LEU A 180 -9.12 10.55 -3.35
C LEU A 180 -9.75 10.01 -2.06
N GLU A 181 -9.03 9.17 -1.31
CA GLU A 181 -9.47 8.67 -0.01
C GLU A 181 -9.63 9.84 0.99
N GLY A 182 -8.66 10.75 1.02
CA GLY A 182 -8.72 11.98 1.81
C GLY A 182 -9.92 12.83 1.45
N MET A 183 -10.14 13.11 0.16
CA MET A 183 -11.26 13.91 -0.33
C MET A 183 -12.62 13.27 -0.05
N SER A 184 -12.77 11.96 -0.29
CA SER A 184 -13.99 11.24 0.02
C SER A 184 -14.34 11.33 1.50
N SER A 185 -13.34 11.12 2.35
CA SER A 185 -13.51 11.20 3.80
C SER A 185 -13.81 12.62 4.29
N TYR A 186 -13.20 13.64 3.67
CA TYR A 186 -13.50 15.05 3.91
C TYR A 186 -14.93 15.41 3.55
N MET A 187 -15.40 14.95 2.38
CA MET A 187 -16.76 15.21 1.91
C MET A 187 -17.80 14.59 2.84
N ALA A 188 -17.59 13.34 3.26
CA ALA A 188 -18.49 12.66 4.19
C ALA A 188 -18.55 13.39 5.55
N ASP A 189 -17.40 13.73 6.13
CA ASP A 189 -17.37 14.43 7.42
C ASP A 189 -17.96 15.84 7.32
N THR A 190 -17.66 16.57 6.25
CA THR A 190 -18.21 17.92 6.03
C THR A 190 -19.72 17.87 5.83
N ALA A 191 -20.23 16.86 5.11
CA ALA A 191 -21.67 16.67 4.96
C ALA A 191 -22.36 16.38 6.31
N THR A 192 -21.75 15.54 7.16
CA THR A 192 -22.31 15.26 8.50
C THR A 192 -22.28 16.50 9.40
N LEU A 193 -21.19 17.29 9.36
CA LEU A 193 -21.09 18.55 10.08
C LEU A 193 -22.18 19.53 9.64
N LEU A 194 -22.33 19.74 8.33
CA LEU A 194 -23.35 20.63 7.77
C LEU A 194 -24.76 20.18 8.12
N PHE A 195 -25.04 18.88 8.03
CA PHE A 195 -26.34 18.31 8.38
C PHE A 195 -26.69 18.62 9.83
N ILE A 196 -25.76 18.38 10.77
CA ILE A 196 -25.99 18.63 12.19
C ILE A 196 -26.15 20.12 12.46
N PHE A 197 -25.33 20.95 11.83
CA PHE A 197 -25.42 22.40 11.96
C PHE A 197 -26.78 22.94 11.47
N LEU A 198 -27.27 22.45 10.33
CA LEU A 198 -28.59 22.82 9.79
C LEU A 198 -29.72 22.37 10.71
N VAL A 199 -29.67 21.13 11.20
CA VAL A 199 -30.69 20.60 12.12
C VAL A 199 -30.71 21.42 13.42
N ALA A 200 -29.53 21.73 13.99
CA ALA A 200 -29.43 22.54 15.21
C ALA A 200 -29.90 23.99 15.01
N SER A 201 -29.63 24.59 13.84
CA SER A 201 -30.15 25.92 13.50
C SER A 201 -31.66 25.90 13.37
N ALA A 202 -32.22 24.92 12.64
CA ALA A 202 -33.65 24.80 12.44
C ALA A 202 -34.40 24.55 13.76
N THR A 203 -33.84 23.75 14.68
CA THR A 203 -34.45 23.52 16.00
C THR A 203 -34.42 24.77 16.86
N ARG A 204 -33.32 25.54 16.84
CA ARG A 204 -33.25 26.84 17.53
C ARG A 204 -34.34 27.78 17.02
N ASP A 205 -34.49 27.91 15.70
CA ASP A 205 -35.47 28.82 15.11
C ASP A 205 -36.90 28.39 15.43
N ALA A 206 -37.19 27.08 15.39
CA ALA A 206 -38.48 26.53 15.81
C ALA A 206 -38.79 26.79 17.28
N ILE A 207 -37.81 26.67 18.18
CA ILE A 207 -37.98 26.98 19.60
C ILE A 207 -38.29 28.47 19.79
N LEU A 208 -37.55 29.35 19.10
CA LEU A 208 -37.78 30.80 19.19
C LEU A 208 -39.19 31.18 18.75
N LEU A 209 -39.67 30.59 17.65
CA LEU A 209 -41.04 30.79 17.14
C LEU A 209 -42.13 30.28 18.10
N LEU A 210 -41.88 29.20 18.85
CA LEU A 210 -42.82 28.69 19.84
C LEU A 210 -42.84 29.52 21.13
N THR A 211 -41.76 30.26 21.41
CA THR A 211 -41.62 31.09 22.61
C THR A 211 -41.99 32.56 22.43
N SER A 212 -42.13 33.02 21.18
CA SER A 212 -42.57 34.38 20.81
C SER A 212 -44.09 34.49 20.73
#